data_AF-A0AAP9GI15-F1
#
_entry.id   AF-A0AAP9GI15-F1
#
_cell.length_a   1.000
_cell.length_b   1.000
_cell.length_c   1.000
_cell.angle_alpha   90.00
_cell.angle_beta   90.00
_cell.angle_gamma   90.00
#
_symmetry.space_group_name_H-M   'P 1'
#
loop_
_entity.id
_entity.type
_entity.pdbx_description
1 polymer ?
#
loop_
_entity_poly.entity_id
_entity_poly.type
_entity_poly.pdbx_seq_one_letter_code
_entity_poly.pdbx_strand_id
1 'polypeptide(L)'
;MKLRMMWTAMMSLAAFSFAGNALAVDKQMSPGLKKKMQAICGSKGGVPGGWQVAKVTPDAERSLSMILHQMNATDKLKQINDVRTQIVGGTHYAMEFELKDGEVWNAIVLHSARGDYMIERHAKKGKLCPKDGNS
;
A
#
# COMPACT_ATOMS: atom_id res chain seq x y z
N MET A 1 42.29 46.71 -31.61
CA MET A 1 41.44 46.11 -32.65
C MET A 1 41.00 44.73 -32.21
N LYS A 2 39.71 44.43 -32.42
CA LYS A 2 38.97 43.27 -31.94
C LYS A 2 39.23 42.05 -32.82
N LEU A 3 39.47 40.88 -32.22
CA LEU A 3 38.99 39.60 -32.75
C LEU A 3 38.88 38.59 -31.60
N ARG A 4 37.74 38.58 -30.91
CA ARG A 4 37.41 37.50 -29.96
C ARG A 4 36.72 36.41 -30.75
N MET A 5 37.44 35.31 -30.97
CA MET A 5 36.93 34.03 -31.45
C MET A 5 35.74 33.59 -30.58
N MET A 6 34.58 33.46 -31.21
CA MET A 6 33.43 32.78 -30.63
C MET A 6 33.62 31.27 -30.82
N TRP A 7 33.87 30.55 -29.72
CA TRP A 7 33.71 29.11 -29.68
C TRP A 7 32.25 28.79 -29.32
N THR A 8 31.47 28.50 -30.34
CA THR A 8 30.17 27.83 -30.21
C THR A 8 30.41 26.35 -29.92
N ALA A 9 30.49 25.99 -28.64
CA ALA A 9 30.37 24.61 -28.22
C ALA A 9 28.89 24.21 -28.30
N MET A 10 28.57 23.34 -29.26
CA MET A 10 27.24 22.73 -29.40
C MET A 10 26.81 22.07 -28.09
N MET A 11 25.70 22.52 -27.52
CA MET A 11 24.95 21.81 -26.50
C MET A 11 24.44 20.49 -27.10
N SER A 12 25.11 19.38 -26.79
CA SER A 12 24.53 18.05 -26.96
C SER A 12 23.45 17.87 -25.90
N LEU A 13 22.19 18.17 -26.24
CA LEU A 13 21.05 17.69 -25.47
C LEU A 13 21.03 16.16 -25.61
N ALA A 14 21.62 15.47 -24.64
CA ALA A 14 21.28 14.08 -24.41
C ALA A 14 19.81 14.05 -23.98
N ALA A 15 18.94 13.69 -24.92
CA ALA A 15 17.57 13.31 -24.61
C ALA A 15 17.64 12.08 -23.71
N PHE A 16 17.57 12.30 -22.39
CA PHE A 16 17.21 11.22 -21.47
C PHE A 16 15.79 10.82 -21.81
N SER A 17 15.68 9.80 -22.65
CA SER A 17 14.45 9.04 -22.82
C SER A 17 14.05 8.54 -21.43
N PHE A 18 13.11 9.25 -20.79
CA PHE A 18 12.31 8.68 -19.71
C PHE A 18 11.44 7.59 -20.34
N ALA A 19 12.05 6.43 -20.61
CA ALA A 19 11.32 5.21 -20.81
C ALA A 19 10.59 4.96 -19.48
N GLY A 20 9.27 5.16 -19.52
CA GLY A 20 8.38 4.94 -18.40
C GLY A 20 8.47 3.51 -17.92
N ASN A 21 9.32 3.25 -16.93
CA ASN A 21 9.32 2.00 -16.20
C ASN A 21 8.23 2.05 -15.13
N ALA A 22 6.97 2.18 -15.54
CA ALA A 22 5.81 1.91 -14.69
C ALA A 22 5.74 0.42 -14.28
N LEU A 23 6.56 -0.44 -14.88
CA LEU A 23 6.64 -1.88 -14.61
C LEU A 23 7.77 -2.29 -13.63
N ALA A 24 8.59 -1.35 -13.14
CA ALA A 24 9.71 -1.68 -12.25
C ALA A 24 9.37 -1.55 -10.75
N VAL A 25 8.19 -1.02 -10.39
CA VAL A 25 7.78 -0.82 -8.99
C VAL A 25 7.29 -2.12 -8.33
N ASP A 26 6.87 -3.12 -9.12
CA ASP A 26 6.34 -4.39 -8.59
C ASP A 26 7.42 -5.40 -8.17
N LYS A 27 8.68 -5.25 -8.59
CA LYS A 27 9.72 -6.28 -8.35
C LYS A 27 10.53 -6.15 -7.06
N GLN A 28 10.30 -5.13 -6.24
CA GLN A 28 11.08 -4.96 -5.02
C GLN A 28 10.23 -4.51 -3.83
N MET A 29 9.29 -5.36 -3.39
CA MET A 29 8.83 -5.28 -2.00
C MET A 29 10.04 -5.41 -1.08
N SER A 30 10.13 -4.54 -0.07
CA SER A 30 11.18 -4.68 0.93
C SER A 30 11.06 -6.06 1.60
N PRO A 31 12.18 -6.71 1.98
CA PRO A 31 12.14 -7.98 2.69
C PRO A 31 11.24 -7.94 3.94
N GLY A 32 11.19 -6.78 4.62
CA GLY A 32 10.31 -6.53 5.75
C GLY A 32 8.82 -6.55 5.38
N LEU A 33 8.42 -5.92 4.27
CA LEU A 33 7.04 -5.94 3.79
C LEU A 33 6.62 -7.36 3.39
N LYS A 34 7.47 -8.09 2.67
CA LYS A 34 7.20 -9.49 2.28
C LYS A 34 6.97 -10.38 3.51
N LYS A 35 7.84 -10.29 4.51
CA LYS A 35 7.68 -11.02 5.78
C LYS A 35 6.39 -10.64 6.51
N LYS A 36 6.03 -9.34 6.51
CA LYS A 36 4.77 -8.86 7.09
C LYS A 36 3.56 -9.44 6.36
N MET A 37 3.57 -9.47 5.03
CA MET A 37 2.48 -10.06 4.23
C MET A 37 2.36 -11.56 4.46
N GLN A 38 3.46 -12.30 4.56
CA GLN A 38 3.44 -13.72 4.93
C GLN A 38 2.85 -13.95 6.32
N ALA A 39 3.16 -13.09 7.30
CA ALA A 39 2.60 -13.19 8.65
C ALA A 39 1.09 -12.89 8.67
N ILE A 40 0.64 -11.87 7.93
CA ILE A 40 -0.78 -11.54 7.77
C ILE A 40 -1.52 -12.69 7.10
N CYS A 41 -1.00 -13.21 5.99
CA CYS A 41 -1.67 -14.24 5.19
C CYS A 41 -1.60 -15.64 5.79
N GLY A 42 -0.57 -15.90 6.60
CA GLY A 42 -0.42 -17.12 7.38
C GLY A 42 -1.25 -17.18 8.66
N SER A 43 -2.09 -16.17 8.95
CA SER A 43 -2.93 -16.14 10.16
C SER A 43 -3.93 -17.31 10.18
N LYS A 44 -3.58 -18.39 10.88
CA LYS A 44 -4.45 -19.56 11.11
C LYS A 44 -5.25 -19.48 12.43
N GLY A 45 -5.18 -18.34 13.13
CA GLY A 45 -5.70 -18.19 14.49
C GLY A 45 -4.81 -18.87 15.54
N GLY A 46 -4.99 -18.51 16.81
CA GLY A 46 -4.40 -19.24 17.95
C GLY A 46 -2.97 -18.85 18.36
N VAL A 47 -2.31 -17.89 17.71
CA VAL A 47 -1.03 -17.33 18.17
C VAL A 47 -1.28 -16.04 18.96
N PRO A 48 -1.02 -16.00 20.28
CA PRO A 48 -1.12 -14.77 21.06
C PRO A 48 -0.27 -13.65 20.46
N GLY A 49 -0.86 -12.48 20.23
CA GLY A 49 -0.18 -11.34 19.60
C GLY A 49 0.12 -11.51 18.10
N GLY A 50 -0.29 -12.61 17.47
CA GLY A 50 -0.20 -12.82 16.04
C GLY A 50 -1.32 -12.13 15.25
N TRP A 51 -1.22 -12.21 13.93
CA TRP A 51 -2.32 -11.82 13.04
C TRP A 51 -3.47 -12.83 13.15
N GLN A 52 -4.69 -12.32 13.05
CA GLN A 52 -5.92 -13.11 13.12
C GLN A 52 -6.99 -12.51 12.21
N VAL A 53 -7.83 -13.38 11.62
CA VAL A 53 -9.03 -12.94 10.91
C VAL A 53 -9.98 -12.31 11.91
N ALA A 54 -10.50 -11.14 11.59
CA ALA A 54 -11.33 -10.34 12.46
C ALA A 54 -12.63 -9.96 11.76
N LYS A 55 -13.64 -9.63 12.57
CA LYS A 55 -14.87 -9.01 12.07
C LYS A 55 -14.60 -7.55 11.71
N VAL A 56 -15.42 -7.00 10.82
CA VAL A 56 -15.47 -5.55 10.58
C VAL A 56 -16.01 -4.87 11.84
N THR A 57 -15.20 -4.03 12.46
CA THR A 57 -15.55 -3.19 13.61
C THR A 57 -15.62 -1.71 13.20
N PRO A 58 -16.26 -0.83 13.98
CA PRO A 58 -16.26 0.61 13.69
C PRO A 58 -14.85 1.21 13.54
N ASP A 59 -13.87 0.69 14.29
CA ASP A 59 -12.47 1.12 14.17
C ASP A 59 -11.82 0.62 12.86
N ALA A 60 -12.20 -0.56 12.38
CA ALA A 60 -11.75 -1.04 11.07
C ALA A 60 -12.36 -0.19 9.94
N GLU A 61 -13.66 0.15 10.04
CA GLU A 61 -14.33 1.04 9.09
C GLU A 61 -13.70 2.44 9.06
N ARG A 62 -13.40 2.99 10.23
CA ARG A 62 -12.69 4.28 10.35
C ARG A 62 -11.27 4.19 9.79
N SER A 63 -10.56 3.09 10.01
CA SER A 63 -9.24 2.87 9.43
C SER A 63 -9.33 2.84 7.89
N LEU A 64 -10.37 2.22 7.34
CA LEU A 64 -10.60 2.17 5.90
C LEU A 64 -11.01 3.53 5.32
N SER A 65 -11.82 4.31 6.03
CA SER A 65 -12.28 5.62 5.54
C SER A 65 -11.10 6.58 5.30
N MET A 66 -10.07 6.52 6.14
CA MET A 66 -8.82 7.26 5.95
C MET A 66 -8.11 6.87 4.65
N ILE A 67 -8.06 5.58 4.34
CA ILE A 67 -7.48 5.07 3.09
C ILE A 67 -8.29 5.53 1.88
N LEU A 68 -9.62 5.41 1.95
CA LEU A 68 -10.52 5.82 0.87
C LEU A 68 -10.44 7.32 0.60
N HIS A 69 -10.28 8.14 1.65
CA HIS A 69 -10.06 9.57 1.49
C HIS A 69 -8.77 9.86 0.71
N GLN A 70 -7.67 9.17 1.04
CA GLN A 70 -6.41 9.32 0.29
C GLN A 70 -6.52 8.87 -1.17
N MET A 71 -7.38 7.88 -1.44
CA MET A 71 -7.67 7.40 -2.80
C MET A 71 -8.67 8.29 -3.56
N ASN A 72 -9.28 9.31 -2.94
CA ASN A 72 -10.44 10.03 -3.47
C ASN A 72 -11.58 9.06 -3.90
N ALA A 73 -11.86 8.08 -3.03
CA ALA A 73 -12.75 6.96 -3.29
C ALA A 73 -13.78 6.70 -2.17
N THR A 74 -14.02 7.69 -1.29
CA THR A 74 -14.93 7.55 -0.13
C THR A 74 -16.34 7.08 -0.51
N ASP A 75 -16.87 7.56 -1.62
CA ASP A 75 -18.19 7.21 -2.16
C ASP A 75 -18.17 5.97 -3.09
N LYS A 76 -16.99 5.40 -3.31
CA LYS A 76 -16.77 4.28 -4.25
C LYS A 76 -16.61 2.94 -3.56
N LEU A 77 -16.61 2.87 -2.23
CA LEU A 77 -16.59 1.60 -1.53
C LEU A 77 -17.85 0.80 -1.86
N LYS A 78 -17.67 -0.47 -2.26
CA LYS A 78 -18.75 -1.43 -2.42
C LYS A 78 -18.89 -2.29 -1.16
N GLN A 79 -17.78 -2.88 -0.71
CA GLN A 79 -17.75 -3.75 0.47
C GLN A 79 -16.33 -3.96 1.00
N ILE A 80 -16.22 -4.45 2.24
CA ILE A 80 -14.98 -4.93 2.85
C ILE A 80 -14.98 -6.45 2.74
N ASN A 81 -13.94 -7.02 2.12
CA ASN A 81 -13.86 -8.46 1.82
C ASN A 81 -13.16 -9.26 2.93
N ASP A 82 -12.09 -8.71 3.50
CA ASP A 82 -11.30 -9.36 4.57
C ASP A 82 -10.74 -8.29 5.50
N VAL A 83 -10.74 -8.59 6.80
CA VAL A 83 -10.08 -7.79 7.83
C VAL A 83 -9.27 -8.73 8.68
N ARG A 84 -7.98 -8.41 8.82
CA ARG A 84 -7.07 -9.11 9.72
C ARG A 84 -6.50 -8.11 10.71
N THR A 85 -6.38 -8.53 11.95
CA THR A 85 -5.86 -7.67 13.02
C THR A 85 -4.68 -8.29 13.73
N GLN A 86 -3.83 -7.41 14.27
CA GLN A 86 -2.76 -7.76 15.21
C GLN A 86 -2.73 -6.69 16.32
N ILE A 87 -2.70 -7.11 17.57
CA ILE A 87 -2.68 -6.21 18.73
C ILE A 87 -1.26 -6.16 19.29
N VAL A 88 -0.49 -5.13 18.89
CA VAL A 88 0.89 -4.87 19.33
C VAL A 88 1.12 -3.36 19.30
N GLY A 89 1.27 -2.70 20.47
CA GLY A 89 1.44 -1.23 20.52
C GLY A 89 0.24 -0.42 19.99
N GLY A 90 -0.90 -1.07 19.83
CA GLY A 90 -2.08 -0.58 19.11
C GLY A 90 -2.75 -1.72 18.36
N THR A 91 -3.72 -1.40 17.52
CA THR A 91 -4.37 -2.37 16.63
C THR A 91 -3.94 -2.10 15.19
N HIS A 92 -3.25 -3.07 14.61
CA HIS A 92 -2.97 -3.10 13.18
C HIS A 92 -4.18 -3.70 12.45
N TYR A 93 -4.59 -3.09 11.35
CA TYR A 93 -5.65 -3.52 10.46
C TYR A 93 -5.06 -3.75 9.09
N ALA A 94 -5.06 -5.00 8.62
CA ALA A 94 -4.80 -5.34 7.22
C ALA A 94 -6.14 -5.64 6.57
N MET A 95 -6.49 -4.87 5.53
CA MET A 95 -7.83 -4.86 4.97
C MET A 95 -7.77 -5.19 3.48
N GLU A 96 -8.72 -5.98 3.01
CA GLU A 96 -9.09 -6.15 1.61
C GLU A 96 -10.48 -5.57 1.39
N PHE A 97 -10.64 -4.75 0.36
CA PHE A 97 -11.91 -4.10 0.05
C PHE A 97 -12.13 -4.01 -1.46
N GLU A 98 -13.39 -3.93 -1.85
CA GLU A 98 -13.81 -3.83 -3.24
C GLU A 98 -14.46 -2.46 -3.49
N LEU A 99 -14.10 -1.83 -4.59
CA LEU A 99 -14.75 -0.61 -5.07
C LEU A 99 -15.92 -0.95 -6.02
N LYS A 100 -16.78 0.04 -6.29
CA LYS A 100 -17.99 -0.12 -7.14
C LYS A 100 -17.67 -0.51 -8.59
N ASP A 101 -16.46 -0.21 -9.07
CA ASP A 101 -15.96 -0.63 -10.38
C ASP A 101 -15.48 -2.10 -10.42
N GLY A 102 -15.55 -2.81 -9.29
CA GLY A 102 -15.12 -4.19 -9.15
C GLY A 102 -13.62 -4.34 -8.85
N GLU A 103 -12.88 -3.24 -8.71
CA GLU A 103 -11.48 -3.32 -8.35
C GLU A 103 -11.31 -3.72 -6.88
N VAL A 104 -10.47 -4.74 -6.65
CA VAL A 104 -10.08 -5.18 -5.30
C VAL A 104 -8.78 -4.50 -4.92
N TRP A 105 -8.73 -3.98 -3.69
CA TRP A 105 -7.61 -3.25 -3.13
C TRP A 105 -7.29 -3.77 -1.73
N ASN A 106 -6.05 -3.56 -1.30
CA ASN A 106 -5.64 -3.86 0.06
C ASN A 106 -4.72 -2.79 0.65
N ALA A 107 -4.83 -2.59 1.96
CA ALA A 107 -4.09 -1.57 2.72
C ALA A 107 -3.80 -2.05 4.15
N ILE A 108 -2.83 -1.39 4.81
CA ILE A 108 -2.51 -1.67 6.22
C ILE A 108 -2.46 -0.35 7.00
N VAL A 109 -3.21 -0.28 8.10
CA VAL A 109 -3.30 0.87 9.00
C VAL A 109 -3.02 0.43 10.42
N LEU A 110 -2.25 1.22 11.16
CA LEU A 110 -2.11 1.10 12.61
C LEU A 110 -2.99 2.15 13.28
N HIS A 111 -3.90 1.71 14.15
CA HIS A 111 -4.52 2.54 15.17
C HIS A 111 -3.69 2.39 16.46
N SER A 112 -2.88 3.39 16.78
CA SER A 112 -1.94 3.34 17.91
C SER A 112 -2.69 3.32 19.24
N ALA A 113 -2.04 2.82 20.30
CA ALA A 113 -2.59 2.88 21.66
C ALA A 113 -2.81 4.31 22.18
N ARG A 114 -2.25 5.33 21.51
CA ARG A 114 -2.45 6.75 21.82
C ARG A 114 -3.62 7.38 21.04
N GLY A 115 -4.27 6.63 20.15
CA GLY A 115 -5.37 7.10 19.31
C GLY A 115 -4.94 7.66 17.94
N ASP A 116 -3.65 7.54 17.58
CA ASP A 116 -3.15 7.99 16.28
C ASP A 116 -3.48 6.96 15.18
N TYR A 117 -3.80 7.40 13.97
CA TYR A 117 -3.91 6.53 12.79
C TYR A 117 -2.70 6.70 11.88
N MET A 118 -2.05 5.60 11.53
CA MET A 118 -0.86 5.58 10.67
C MET A 118 -1.03 4.60 9.51
N ILE A 119 -0.82 5.08 8.29
CA ILE A 119 -0.84 4.22 7.10
C ILE A 119 0.51 3.52 6.99
N GLU A 120 0.54 2.24 7.36
CA GLU A 120 1.75 1.41 7.25
C GLU A 120 1.95 0.89 5.82
N ARG A 121 0.86 0.70 5.09
CA ARG A 121 0.87 0.37 3.66
C ARG A 121 -0.29 1.08 2.97
N HIS A 122 0.08 1.96 2.05
CA HIS A 122 -0.85 2.60 1.13
C HIS A 122 -1.68 1.57 0.36
N ALA A 123 -2.87 1.98 -0.09
CA ALA A 123 -3.71 1.14 -0.92
C ALA A 123 -2.94 0.64 -2.15
N LYS A 124 -2.97 -0.68 -2.35
CA LYS A 124 -2.46 -1.33 -3.57
C LYS A 124 -3.56 -2.17 -4.16
N LYS A 125 -3.64 -2.15 -5.48
CA LYS A 125 -4.57 -2.97 -6.24
C LYS A 125 -4.19 -4.45 -6.09
N GLY A 126 -5.19 -5.31 -6.00
CA GLY A 126 -5.05 -6.73 -5.79
C GLY A 126 -5.54 -7.21 -4.43
N LYS A 127 -5.60 -8.53 -4.28
CA LYS A 127 -6.00 -9.20 -3.04
C LYS A 127 -4.96 -9.02 -1.94
N LEU A 128 -5.41 -9.02 -0.69
CA LEU A 128 -4.52 -8.98 0.47
C LEU A 128 -3.66 -10.26 0.54
N CYS A 129 -4.27 -11.42 0.24
CA CYS A 129 -3.61 -12.73 0.29
C CYS A 129 -3.86 -13.53 -1.00
N PRO A 130 -3.04 -13.31 -2.05
CA PRO A 130 -3.14 -14.06 -3.31
C PRO A 130 -2.79 -15.54 -3.12
N LYS A 131 -3.53 -16.43 -3.78
CA LYS A 131 -3.37 -17.90 -3.66
C LYS A 131 -2.07 -18.44 -4.29
N ASP A 132 -1.42 -17.65 -5.14
CA ASP A 132 -0.28 -18.09 -5.94
C ASP A 132 1.07 -17.52 -5.45
N GLY A 133 1.12 -17.00 -4.23
CA GLY A 133 2.37 -16.60 -3.57
C GLY A 133 3.08 -15.37 -4.15
N ASN A 134 2.50 -14.70 -5.15
CA ASN A 134 3.03 -13.44 -5.65
C ASN A 134 2.43 -12.27 -4.85
N SER A 135 2.99 -12.05 -3.66
CA SER A 135 2.97 -10.77 -2.94
C SER A 135 4.34 -10.14 -3.07
#